data_AF-A0A2P8ENA8-F1
#
_entry.id   AF-A0A2P8ENA8-F1
#
_cell.length_a   1.000
_cell.length_b   1.000
_cell.length_c   1.000
_cell.angle_alpha   90.00
_cell.angle_beta   90.00
_cell.angle_gamma   90.00
#
_symmetry.space_group_name_H-M   'P 1'
#
loop_
_entity.id
_entity.type
_entity.pdbx_description
1 polymer ?
#
loop_
_entity_poly.entity_id
_entity_poly.type
_entity_poly.pdbx_seq_one_letter_code
_entity_poly.pdbx_strand_id
1 'polypeptide(L)'
;MKDIDGIEQVLQVLQPHWEQIEADFERHNQRFLELSAADHDAIGRVLRAHLVIESFMGAFLTQHYGLDDFEGLKLSFFQKAKLFPSRVSSAAAVRPGILQVNSVRNKFGHRLNHQIERHEISAVLEMLRAARPGIDFESEVEAIEASATVACAFLSVPPPELQQLFLEAFQNVHSYEPFADA
;
A
#
# COMPACT_ATOMS: atom_id res chain seq x y z
N MET A 1 -10.28 -7.59 -41.83
CA MET A 1 -9.32 -6.49 -41.68
C MET A 1 -9.14 -5.84 -43.04
N LYS A 2 -9.95 -4.82 -43.39
CA LYS A 2 -9.81 -4.06 -44.65
C LYS A 2 -9.14 -2.70 -44.43
N ASP A 3 -8.74 -2.40 -43.20
CA ASP A 3 -8.32 -1.06 -42.77
C ASP A 3 -6.81 -0.92 -42.53
N ILE A 4 -6.02 -1.93 -42.89
CA ILE A 4 -4.56 -1.89 -42.78
C ILE A 4 -3.99 -2.17 -44.17
N ASP A 5 -3.62 -1.09 -44.88
CA ASP A 5 -2.89 -1.19 -46.15
C ASP A 5 -1.59 -1.97 -45.94
N GLY A 6 -1.29 -2.90 -46.85
CA GLY A 6 -0.05 -3.68 -46.84
C GLY A 6 -0.08 -4.98 -46.03
N ILE A 7 -1.18 -5.31 -45.34
CA ILE A 7 -1.25 -6.51 -44.48
C ILE A 7 -1.07 -7.81 -45.27
N GLU A 8 -1.55 -7.88 -46.52
CA GLU A 8 -1.39 -9.06 -47.38
C GLU A 8 0.07 -9.31 -47.76
N GLN A 9 0.85 -8.26 -48.06
CA GLN A 9 2.29 -8.40 -48.31
C GLN A 9 3.04 -8.85 -47.06
N VAL A 10 2.67 -8.33 -45.87
CA VAL A 10 3.25 -8.76 -44.60
C VAL A 10 2.98 -10.24 -44.35
N LEU A 11 1.73 -10.69 -44.55
CA LEU A 11 1.36 -12.09 -44.37
C LEU A 11 2.13 -13.03 -45.32
N GLN A 12 2.32 -12.65 -46.59
CA GLN A 12 3.11 -13.44 -47.54
C GLN A 12 4.58 -13.60 -47.12
N VAL A 13 5.20 -12.55 -46.57
CA VAL A 13 6.59 -12.60 -46.09
C VAL A 13 6.71 -13.46 -44.84
N LEU A 14 5.73 -13.41 -43.94
CA LEU A 14 5.76 -14.15 -42.67
C LEU A 14 5.28 -15.60 -42.79
N GLN A 15 4.48 -15.94 -43.81
CA GLN A 15 3.90 -17.27 -44.00
C GLN A 15 4.92 -18.43 -43.92
N PRO A 16 6.13 -18.34 -44.52
CA PRO A 16 7.12 -19.42 -44.41
C PRO A 16 7.64 -19.65 -42.98
N HIS A 17 7.49 -18.67 -42.09
CA HIS A 17 7.95 -18.69 -40.71
C HIS A 17 6.80 -18.93 -39.71
N TRP A 18 5.60 -19.25 -40.19
CA TRP A 18 4.39 -19.25 -39.35
C TRP A 18 4.50 -20.19 -38.14
N GLU A 19 5.06 -21.39 -38.31
CA GLU A 19 5.28 -22.32 -37.19
C GLU A 19 6.18 -21.74 -36.10
N GLN A 20 7.22 -20.99 -36.47
CA GLN A 20 8.14 -20.36 -35.51
C GLN A 20 7.47 -19.18 -34.79
N ILE A 21 6.68 -18.40 -35.54
CA ILE A 21 5.90 -17.27 -35.01
C ILE A 21 4.83 -17.78 -34.05
N GLU A 22 4.13 -18.85 -34.42
CA GLU A 22 3.07 -19.44 -33.59
C GLU A 22 3.64 -20.07 -32.33
N ALA A 23 4.78 -20.76 -32.41
CA ALA A 23 5.48 -21.25 -31.23
C ALA A 23 5.95 -20.11 -30.30
N ASP A 24 6.43 -19.00 -30.86
CA ASP A 24 6.81 -17.83 -30.06
C ASP A 24 5.60 -17.14 -29.42
N PHE A 25 4.51 -17.00 -30.18
CA PHE A 25 3.24 -16.46 -29.71
C PHE A 25 2.68 -17.31 -28.57
N GLU A 26 2.70 -18.63 -28.69
CA GLU A 26 2.21 -19.53 -27.66
C GLU A 26 3.03 -19.41 -26.36
N ARG A 27 4.36 -19.25 -26.47
CA ARG A 27 5.21 -18.97 -25.29
C ARG A 27 4.83 -17.65 -24.61
N HIS A 28 4.58 -16.60 -25.38
CA HIS A 28 4.14 -15.32 -24.83
C HIS A 28 2.73 -15.39 -24.22
N ASN A 29 1.81 -16.09 -24.88
CA ASN A 29 0.45 -16.32 -24.40
C ASN A 29 0.45 -17.12 -23.09
N GLN A 30 1.24 -18.18 -23.01
CA GLN A 30 1.39 -18.98 -21.79
C GLN A 30 1.91 -18.11 -20.63
N ARG A 31 2.92 -17.27 -20.87
CA ARG A 31 3.42 -16.33 -19.86
C ARG A 31 2.35 -15.31 -19.44
N PHE A 32 1.55 -14.81 -20.37
CA PHE A 32 0.44 -13.90 -20.07
C PHE A 32 -0.62 -14.58 -19.20
N LEU A 33 -0.99 -15.82 -19.53
CA LEU A 33 -1.95 -16.62 -18.76
C LEU A 33 -1.43 -16.89 -17.35
N GLU A 34 -0.16 -17.24 -17.18
CA GLU A 34 0.48 -17.43 -15.87
C GLU A 34 0.42 -16.16 -15.01
N LEU A 35 0.74 -15.00 -15.58
CA LEU A 35 0.66 -13.72 -14.88
C LEU A 35 -0.78 -13.33 -14.54
N SER A 36 -1.72 -13.59 -15.45
CA SER A 36 -3.13 -13.24 -15.27
C SER A 36 -3.87 -14.19 -14.32
N ALA A 37 -3.39 -15.42 -14.17
CA ALA A 37 -3.96 -16.41 -13.25
C ALA A 37 -3.51 -16.22 -11.79
N ALA A 38 -2.54 -15.32 -11.52
CA ALA A 38 -2.16 -14.97 -10.16
C ALA A 38 -3.39 -14.48 -9.38
N ASP A 39 -3.48 -14.80 -8.08
CA ASP A 39 -4.55 -14.32 -7.24
C ASP A 39 -4.37 -12.82 -6.97
N HIS A 40 -5.25 -12.00 -7.56
CA HIS A 40 -5.20 -10.54 -7.47
C HIS A 40 -5.95 -9.99 -6.25
N ASP A 41 -6.60 -10.85 -5.43
CA ASP A 41 -7.37 -10.40 -4.26
C ASP A 41 -6.49 -9.65 -3.25
N ALA A 42 -5.29 -10.19 -2.97
CA ALA A 42 -4.34 -9.57 -2.06
C ALA A 42 -3.93 -8.15 -2.50
N ILE A 43 -3.72 -7.94 -3.81
CA ILE A 43 -3.39 -6.63 -4.37
C ILE A 43 -4.52 -5.64 -4.11
N GLY A 44 -5.76 -6.03 -4.41
CA GLY A 44 -6.94 -5.18 -4.23
C GLY A 44 -7.16 -4.81 -2.77
N ARG A 45 -7.01 -5.78 -1.86
CA ARG A 45 -7.18 -5.61 -0.42
C ARG A 45 -6.14 -4.69 0.20
N VAL A 46 -4.86 -4.87 -0.16
CA VAL A 46 -3.77 -4.00 0.30
C VAL A 46 -3.90 -2.59 -0.28
N LEU A 47 -4.27 -2.46 -1.56
CA LEU A 47 -4.54 -1.16 -2.17
C LEU A 47 -5.69 -0.44 -1.47
N ARG A 48 -6.77 -1.15 -1.15
CA ARG A 48 -7.90 -0.59 -0.39
C ARG A 48 -7.46 -0.10 0.98
N ALA A 49 -6.72 -0.90 1.74
CA ALA A 49 -6.18 -0.49 3.03
C ALA A 49 -5.32 0.78 2.92
N HIS A 50 -4.44 0.83 1.92
CA HIS A 50 -3.61 1.99 1.62
C HIS A 50 -4.43 3.26 1.35
N LEU A 51 -5.43 3.18 0.47
CA LEU A 51 -6.27 4.34 0.10
C LEU A 51 -7.09 4.87 1.29
N VAL A 52 -7.63 3.95 2.10
CA VAL A 52 -8.36 4.32 3.33
C VAL A 52 -7.43 5.03 4.31
N ILE A 53 -6.25 4.48 4.57
CA ILE A 53 -5.25 5.14 5.43
C ILE A 53 -4.93 6.52 4.86
N GLU A 54 -4.63 6.64 3.56
CA GLU A 54 -4.23 7.90 2.93
C GLU A 54 -5.28 9.01 3.08
N SER A 55 -6.57 8.65 2.98
CA SER A 55 -7.67 9.59 3.23
C SER A 55 -7.61 10.17 4.65
N PHE A 56 -7.38 9.32 5.66
CA PHE A 56 -7.22 9.75 7.05
C PHE A 56 -5.92 10.52 7.29
N MET A 57 -4.83 10.17 6.60
CA MET A 57 -3.59 10.95 6.66
C MET A 57 -3.83 12.37 6.16
N GLY A 58 -4.58 12.53 5.06
CA GLY A 58 -4.95 13.84 4.52
C GLY A 58 -5.73 14.66 5.54
N ALA A 59 -6.82 14.10 6.09
CA ALA A 59 -7.63 14.77 7.09
C ALA A 59 -6.83 15.17 8.34
N PHE A 60 -6.00 14.26 8.85
CA PHE A 60 -5.12 14.53 9.99
C PHE A 60 -4.16 15.69 9.71
N LEU A 61 -3.47 15.69 8.55
CA LEU A 61 -2.48 16.71 8.21
C LEU A 61 -3.12 18.08 7.97
N THR A 62 -4.26 18.13 7.29
CA THR A 62 -5.08 19.35 7.12
C THR A 62 -5.38 19.98 8.47
N GLN A 63 -5.88 19.18 9.42
CA GLN A 63 -6.24 19.68 10.74
C GLN A 63 -5.01 20.04 11.59
N HIS A 64 -3.96 19.22 11.56
CA HIS A 64 -2.76 19.42 12.36
C HIS A 64 -2.01 20.70 11.96
N TYR A 65 -1.95 20.99 10.65
CA TYR A 65 -1.24 22.17 10.14
C TYR A 65 -2.15 23.37 9.84
N GLY A 66 -3.47 23.23 9.97
CA GLY A 66 -4.44 24.30 9.69
C GLY A 66 -4.43 24.74 8.23
N LEU A 67 -4.35 23.79 7.30
CA LEU A 67 -4.26 24.06 5.85
C LEU A 67 -5.64 23.99 5.20
N ASP A 68 -6.01 24.99 4.40
CA ASP A 68 -7.32 25.03 3.73
C ASP A 68 -7.39 24.10 2.50
N ASP A 69 -6.30 23.99 1.72
CA ASP A 69 -6.19 23.13 0.53
C ASP A 69 -4.95 22.23 0.60
N PHE A 70 -5.05 21.16 1.38
CA PHE A 70 -3.99 20.15 1.46
C PHE A 70 -3.93 19.26 0.20
N GLU A 71 -5.06 19.02 -0.45
CA GLU A 71 -5.13 18.16 -1.65
C GLU A 71 -4.40 18.79 -2.84
N GLY A 72 -4.48 20.11 -3.00
CA GLY A 72 -3.78 20.88 -4.03
C GLY A 72 -2.24 20.75 -3.98
N LEU A 73 -1.67 20.37 -2.84
CA LEU A 73 -0.24 20.11 -2.68
C LEU A 73 0.23 18.84 -3.41
N LYS A 74 -0.69 17.95 -3.81
CA LYS A 74 -0.43 16.70 -4.55
C LYS A 74 0.69 15.85 -3.96
N LEU A 75 0.77 15.80 -2.62
CA LEU A 75 1.76 15.01 -1.92
C LEU A 75 1.48 13.52 -2.10
N SER A 76 2.52 12.75 -2.41
CA SER A 76 2.48 11.30 -2.36
C SER A 76 2.27 10.80 -0.93
N PHE A 77 1.77 9.57 -0.80
CA PHE A 77 1.61 8.89 0.49
C PHE A 77 2.88 8.96 1.36
N PHE A 78 4.05 8.70 0.78
CA PHE A 78 5.31 8.72 1.53
C PHE A 78 5.66 10.13 2.02
N GLN A 79 5.42 11.16 1.21
CA GLN A 79 5.59 12.55 1.62
C GLN A 79 4.64 12.92 2.76
N LYS A 80 3.36 12.50 2.70
CA LYS A 80 2.40 12.68 3.81
C LYS A 80 2.89 12.01 5.10
N ALA A 81 3.38 10.76 5.01
CA ALA A 81 3.90 10.03 6.17
C ALA A 81 5.14 10.70 6.80
N LYS A 82 5.93 11.43 6.00
CA LYS A 82 7.07 12.23 6.50
C LYS A 82 6.64 13.50 7.22
N LEU A 83 5.44 14.01 6.96
CA LEU A 83 4.88 15.17 7.67
C LEU A 83 4.25 14.81 9.02
N PHE A 84 4.14 13.53 9.36
CA PHE A 84 3.66 13.16 10.69
C PHE A 84 4.61 13.63 11.79
N PRO A 85 4.07 14.18 12.89
CA PRO A 85 4.88 14.44 14.08
C PRO A 85 5.62 13.16 14.50
N SER A 86 6.91 13.28 14.76
CA SER A 86 7.76 12.14 15.16
C SER A 86 7.72 11.86 16.67
N ARG A 87 7.08 12.75 17.45
CA ARG A 87 7.00 12.69 18.91
C ARG A 87 5.65 13.21 19.39
N VAL A 88 5.20 12.73 20.56
CA VAL A 88 4.03 13.26 21.29
C VAL A 88 2.78 13.35 20.42
N SER A 89 2.52 12.31 19.62
CA SER A 89 1.36 12.24 18.74
C SER A 89 0.91 10.80 18.54
N SER A 90 -0.41 10.59 18.50
CA SER A 90 -1.01 9.31 18.10
C SER A 90 -0.58 8.90 16.69
N ALA A 91 -0.39 9.86 15.78
CA ALA A 91 0.13 9.60 14.44
C ALA A 91 1.55 9.04 14.47
N ALA A 92 2.38 9.46 15.44
CA ALA A 92 3.73 8.93 15.61
C ALA A 92 3.69 7.42 15.90
N ALA A 93 2.75 6.97 16.74
CA ALA A 93 2.63 5.57 17.17
C ALA A 93 2.33 4.60 16.01
N VAL A 94 1.57 5.05 15.00
CA VAL A 94 1.13 4.20 13.87
C VAL A 94 1.97 4.39 12.60
N ARG A 95 2.83 5.43 12.56
CA ARG A 95 3.66 5.77 11.41
C ARG A 95 4.50 4.61 10.88
N PRO A 96 5.20 3.80 11.71
CA PRO A 96 6.00 2.68 11.20
C PRO A 96 5.17 1.63 10.45
N GLY A 97 3.99 1.28 10.99
CA GLY A 97 3.07 0.33 10.33
C GLY A 97 2.53 0.87 9.01
N ILE A 98 2.14 2.16 8.98
CA ILE A 98 1.68 2.86 7.77
C ILE A 98 2.76 2.82 6.66
N LEU A 99 4.03 3.03 7.01
CA LEU A 99 5.14 2.95 6.05
C LEU A 99 5.34 1.54 5.49
N GLN A 100 5.18 0.50 6.32
CA GLN A 100 5.24 -0.89 5.85
C GLN A 100 4.08 -1.24 4.92
N VAL A 101 2.85 -0.80 5.21
CA VAL A 101 1.71 -0.96 4.28
C VAL A 101 2.01 -0.34 2.92
N ASN A 102 2.58 0.87 2.89
CA ASN A 102 2.98 1.50 1.63
C ASN A 102 4.10 0.73 0.91
N SER A 103 5.07 0.18 1.65
CA SER A 103 6.14 -0.65 1.09
C SER A 103 5.58 -1.90 0.40
N VAL A 104 4.70 -2.63 1.08
CA VAL A 104 4.01 -3.82 0.52
C VAL A 104 3.17 -3.43 -0.70
N ARG A 105 2.39 -2.34 -0.61
CA ARG A 105 1.62 -1.81 -1.75
C ARG A 105 2.52 -1.52 -2.96
N ASN A 106 3.66 -0.88 -2.75
CA ASN A 106 4.61 -0.59 -3.82
C ASN A 106 5.16 -1.87 -4.46
N LYS A 107 5.44 -2.92 -3.66
CA LYS A 107 5.86 -4.21 -4.20
C LYS A 107 4.78 -4.84 -5.09
N PHE A 108 3.52 -4.81 -4.67
CA PHE A 108 2.40 -5.24 -5.52
C PHE A 108 2.24 -4.41 -6.79
N GLY A 109 2.53 -3.11 -6.74
CA GLY A 109 2.53 -2.24 -7.93
C GLY A 109 3.59 -2.60 -8.97
N HIS A 110 4.61 -3.37 -8.58
CA HIS A 110 5.71 -3.78 -9.47
C HIS A 110 5.79 -5.29 -9.71
N ARG A 111 5.12 -6.12 -8.90
CA ARG A 111 5.22 -7.58 -8.92
C ARG A 111 3.85 -8.20 -8.65
N LEU A 112 3.24 -8.80 -9.67
CA LEU A 112 1.93 -9.45 -9.59
C LEU A 112 1.91 -10.71 -8.71
N ASN A 113 3.05 -11.37 -8.55
CA ASN A 113 3.19 -12.63 -7.80
C ASN A 113 3.92 -12.46 -6.45
N HIS A 114 3.96 -11.24 -5.91
CA HIS A 114 4.59 -11.00 -4.62
C HIS A 114 3.79 -11.70 -3.50
N GLN A 115 4.48 -12.50 -2.69
CA GLN A 115 3.95 -13.02 -1.43
C GLN A 115 4.47 -12.15 -0.30
N ILE A 116 3.56 -11.70 0.58
CA ILE A 116 3.92 -10.87 1.72
C ILE A 116 4.60 -11.75 2.76
N GLU A 117 5.85 -11.44 3.06
CA GLU A 117 6.58 -12.09 4.14
C GLU A 117 6.32 -11.39 5.46
N ARG A 118 6.20 -12.17 6.54
CA ARG A 118 5.89 -11.68 7.87
C ARG A 118 6.83 -10.59 8.38
N HIS A 119 8.10 -10.63 7.97
CA HIS A 119 9.11 -9.65 8.37
C HIS A 119 8.87 -8.27 7.73
N GLU A 120 8.19 -8.21 6.58
CA GLU A 120 7.88 -6.97 5.88
C GLU A 120 6.82 -6.12 6.60
N ILE A 121 6.05 -6.76 7.48
CA ILE A 121 4.94 -6.18 8.22
C ILE A 121 5.16 -6.24 9.75
N SER A 122 6.41 -6.34 10.21
CA SER A 122 6.73 -6.46 11.64
C SER A 122 6.13 -5.35 12.51
N ALA A 123 6.18 -4.08 12.07
CA ALA A 123 5.62 -2.95 12.78
C ALA A 123 4.09 -2.91 12.71
N VAL A 124 3.49 -3.41 11.62
CA VAL A 124 2.04 -3.66 11.55
C VAL A 124 1.63 -4.67 12.63
N LEU A 125 2.37 -5.77 12.77
CA LEU A 125 2.10 -6.80 13.77
C LEU A 125 2.32 -6.31 15.19
N GLU A 126 3.32 -5.45 15.44
CA GLU A 126 3.51 -4.78 16.73
C GLU A 126 2.35 -3.85 17.08
N MET A 127 1.93 -3.02 16.12
CA MET A 127 0.78 -2.12 16.29
C MET A 127 -0.49 -2.91 16.62
N LEU A 128 -0.74 -4.03 15.92
CA LEU A 128 -1.88 -4.90 16.18
C LEU A 128 -1.80 -5.58 17.54
N ARG A 129 -0.63 -6.09 17.95
CA ARG A 129 -0.44 -6.69 19.28
C ARG A 129 -0.77 -5.71 20.41
N ALA A 130 -0.42 -4.44 20.24
CA ALA A 130 -0.73 -3.39 21.21
C ALA A 130 -2.22 -3.03 21.22
N ALA A 131 -2.84 -2.85 20.05
CA ALA A 131 -4.21 -2.35 19.93
C ALA A 131 -5.29 -3.44 20.04
N ARG A 132 -4.96 -4.69 19.72
CA ARG A 132 -5.86 -5.84 19.67
C ARG A 132 -5.19 -7.09 20.27
N PRO A 133 -4.88 -7.07 21.59
CA PRO A 133 -4.17 -8.16 22.22
C PRO A 133 -4.96 -9.47 22.15
N GLY A 134 -4.28 -10.57 21.83
CA GLY A 134 -4.87 -11.92 21.77
C GLY A 134 -5.69 -12.23 20.53
N ILE A 135 -5.69 -11.35 19.51
CA ILE A 135 -6.25 -11.66 18.20
C ILE A 135 -5.15 -12.22 17.29
N ASP A 136 -5.40 -13.41 16.75
CA ASP A 136 -4.61 -13.99 15.68
C ASP A 136 -5.28 -13.67 14.32
N PHE A 137 -4.45 -13.41 13.32
CA PHE A 137 -4.89 -13.14 11.95
C PHE A 137 -4.51 -14.34 11.07
N GLU A 138 -5.40 -14.74 10.17
CA GLU A 138 -5.22 -15.92 9.32
C GLU A 138 -4.18 -15.67 8.21
N SER A 139 -3.91 -14.41 7.88
CA SER A 139 -2.93 -14.01 6.86
C SER A 139 -2.32 -12.63 7.09
N GLU A 140 -1.19 -12.38 6.45
CA GLU A 140 -0.53 -11.07 6.39
C GLU A 140 -1.41 -9.98 5.76
N VAL A 141 -2.24 -10.35 4.77
CA VAL A 141 -3.21 -9.44 4.14
C VAL A 141 -4.27 -9.01 5.14
N GLU A 142 -4.82 -9.96 5.90
CA GLU A 142 -5.82 -9.66 6.93
C GLU A 142 -5.22 -8.79 8.04
N ALA A 143 -3.98 -9.07 8.46
CA ALA A 143 -3.26 -8.22 9.40
C ALA A 143 -3.13 -6.78 8.86
N ILE A 144 -2.74 -6.58 7.60
CA ILE A 144 -2.67 -5.26 6.98
C ILE A 144 -4.04 -4.54 7.03
N GLU A 145 -5.13 -5.23 6.72
CA GLU A 145 -6.47 -4.64 6.74
C GLU A 145 -6.94 -4.26 8.15
N ALA A 146 -6.73 -5.14 9.12
CA ALA A 146 -7.02 -4.85 10.52
C ALA A 146 -6.19 -3.66 11.02
N SER A 147 -4.93 -3.57 10.57
CA SER A 147 -4.01 -2.48 10.90
C SER A 147 -4.51 -1.14 10.38
N ALA A 148 -5.19 -1.10 9.22
CA ALA A 148 -5.75 0.13 8.67
C ALA A 148 -6.80 0.73 9.61
N THR A 149 -7.62 -0.11 10.24
CA THR A 149 -8.61 0.37 11.22
C THR A 149 -7.94 1.01 12.43
N VAL A 150 -6.86 0.39 12.93
CA VAL A 150 -6.08 0.94 14.05
C VAL A 150 -5.40 2.25 13.65
N ALA A 151 -4.75 2.29 12.49
CA ALA A 151 -4.11 3.49 11.96
C ALA A 151 -5.12 4.65 11.83
N CYS A 152 -6.27 4.40 11.22
CA CYS A 152 -7.33 5.41 11.08
C CYS A 152 -7.86 5.90 12.43
N ALA A 153 -8.01 5.03 13.43
CA ALA A 153 -8.42 5.43 14.77
C ALA A 153 -7.40 6.37 15.43
N PHE A 154 -6.10 6.11 15.26
CA PHE A 154 -5.03 6.95 15.81
C PHE A 154 -4.81 8.25 15.01
N LEU A 155 -5.16 8.26 13.72
CA LEU A 155 -5.16 9.48 12.89
C LEU A 155 -6.42 10.32 13.05
N SER A 156 -7.47 9.77 13.67
CA SER A 156 -8.68 10.53 13.98
C SER A 156 -8.41 11.46 15.16
N VAL A 157 -9.00 12.65 15.12
CA VAL A 157 -8.83 13.60 16.22
C VAL A 157 -9.64 13.15 17.43
N PRO A 158 -9.01 13.04 18.61
CA PRO A 158 -9.75 12.67 19.81
C PRO A 158 -10.77 13.76 20.15
N PRO A 159 -11.94 13.38 20.71
CA PRO A 159 -12.92 14.33 21.23
C PRO A 159 -12.26 15.37 22.15
N PRO A 160 -12.73 16.63 22.17
CA PRO A 160 -12.12 17.70 22.96
C PRO A 160 -11.81 17.32 24.40
N GLU A 161 -12.73 16.59 25.05
CA GLU A 161 -12.62 16.09 26.41
C GLU A 161 -11.49 15.07 26.64
N LEU A 162 -10.97 14.42 25.58
CA LEU A 162 -9.90 13.42 25.66
C LEU A 162 -8.55 13.93 25.12
N GLN A 163 -8.49 15.14 24.56
CA GLN A 163 -7.27 15.67 23.94
C GLN A 163 -6.08 15.74 24.92
N GLN A 164 -6.32 16.24 26.13
CA GLN A 164 -5.28 16.35 27.16
C GLN A 164 -4.75 14.98 27.58
N LEU A 165 -5.65 14.00 27.77
CA LEU A 165 -5.28 12.62 28.10
C LEU A 165 -4.43 11.99 26.98
N PHE A 166 -4.77 12.23 25.72
CA PHE A 166 -3.99 11.75 24.58
C PHE A 166 -2.58 12.37 24.57
N LEU A 167 -2.46 13.69 24.78
CA LEU A 167 -1.16 14.36 24.86
C LEU A 167 -0.27 13.76 25.96
N GLU A 168 -0.84 13.53 27.14
CA GLU A 168 -0.14 12.91 28.27
C GLU A 168 0.25 11.45 27.99
N ALA A 169 -0.63 10.67 27.36
CA ALA A 169 -0.38 9.27 27.03
C ALA A 169 0.74 9.11 25.98
N PHE A 170 0.80 10.00 24.99
CA PHE A 170 1.80 9.94 23.92
C PHE A 170 3.10 10.68 24.23
N GLN A 171 3.26 11.28 25.42
CA GLN A 171 4.43 12.10 25.79
C GLN A 171 5.78 11.38 25.62
N ASN A 172 5.79 10.06 25.82
CA ASN A 172 6.99 9.22 25.71
C ASN A 172 7.07 8.44 24.39
N VAL A 173 6.13 8.67 23.46
CA VAL A 173 6.13 7.98 22.17
C VAL A 173 7.08 8.68 21.21
N HIS A 174 8.00 7.89 20.68
CA HIS A 174 8.96 8.26 19.65
C HIS A 174 8.90 7.20 18.56
N SER A 175 8.76 7.62 17.30
CA SER A 175 8.79 6.69 16.17
C SER A 175 10.01 6.88 15.31
N TYR A 176 10.57 5.75 14.87
CA TYR A 176 11.72 5.67 13.98
C TYR A 176 11.26 5.18 12.60
N GLU A 177 12.00 5.52 11.55
CA GLU A 177 11.74 4.98 10.22
C GLU A 177 12.28 3.54 10.15
N PRO A 178 11.47 2.54 9.79
CA PRO A 178 11.90 1.14 9.76
C PRO A 178 12.93 0.81 8.67
N PHE A 179 13.36 1.79 7.85
CA PHE A 179 14.26 1.60 6.71
C PHE A 179 15.42 2.63 6.67
N ALA A 180 15.79 3.23 7.79
CA ALA A 180 16.80 4.28 7.82
C ALA A 180 18.24 3.80 7.54
N ASP A 181 18.50 2.49 7.58
CA ASP A 181 19.82 1.87 7.35
C ASP A 181 19.79 0.82 6.22
N ALA A 182 19.35 1.21 5.02
CA ALA A 182 19.50 0.43 3.78
C ALA A 182 19.99 1.30 2.62
#